data_AF-A0A1R2C1R0-F1
#
_entry.id   AF-A0A1R2C1R0-F1
#
_cell.length_a   1.000
_cell.length_b   1.000
_cell.length_c   1.000
_cell.angle_alpha   90.00
_cell.angle_beta   90.00
_cell.angle_gamma   90.00
#
_symmetry.space_group_name_H-M   'P 1'
#
loop_
_entity.id
_entity.type
_entity.pdbx_description
1 polymer ?
#
loop_
_entity_poly.entity_id
_entity_poly.type
_entity_poly.pdbx_seq_one_letter_code
_entity_poly.pdbx_strand_id
1 'polypeptide(L)'
;MENKYYGVLNSVIVIVLILLFNIFCFIYMIKIKNSVGREPLFDRSEHLLVFGTVANFIQSILNILYGVWVFFLDGKDVKIDIAFYITATFTTRVYASSMGLRIFKMQRLSLLRSGCGINTQKFLFSSSFNIAIISSYSFIITILYLIIYYFWDRIIASVYMIQFLYSLESIIFLIFSYISLPIAKHPSIPTEYIFYSFIWVTGVVNNNVDRKFYIIPIRNSLLLLISVISLHAHATNIRPPFPVDLMLKNIYEIEEVYDDFKEFLEKNGSELEKEAGELYKNLKLAEHTGSQDVVIKAVQRTMCSLVINKDNSICDMDIYDALGYLEGILYNVYDEYMGSNELKELRREYFINFC
;
A
#
# COMPACT_ATOMS: atom_id res chain seq x y z
N MET A 1 16.34 40.72 -18.08
CA MET A 1 14.93 40.32 -17.93
C MET A 1 14.65 38.97 -18.59
N GLU A 2 15.13 38.71 -19.81
CA GLU A 2 14.93 37.43 -20.51
C GLU A 2 15.32 36.18 -19.69
N ASN A 3 16.50 36.16 -19.03
CA ASN A 3 16.92 35.03 -18.19
C ASN A 3 15.97 34.69 -17.02
N LYS A 4 15.22 35.66 -16.48
CA LYS A 4 14.23 35.39 -15.43
C LYS A 4 12.98 34.72 -16.00
N TYR A 5 12.53 35.12 -17.19
CA TYR A 5 11.39 34.51 -17.87
C TYR A 5 11.68 33.07 -18.30
N TYR A 6 12.87 32.79 -18.84
CA TYR A 6 13.27 31.41 -19.18
C TYR A 6 13.37 30.50 -17.95
N GLY A 7 13.85 31.02 -16.80
CA GLY A 7 13.92 30.24 -15.58
C GLY A 7 12.56 29.93 -14.93
N VAL A 8 11.62 30.89 -14.98
CA VAL A 8 10.23 30.67 -14.54
C VAL A 8 9.54 29.67 -15.49
N LEU A 9 9.71 29.82 -16.80
CA LEU A 9 9.14 28.91 -17.80
C LEU A 9 9.66 27.48 -17.61
N ASN A 10 10.98 27.30 -17.43
CA ASN A 10 11.57 25.98 -17.16
C ASN A 10 11.03 25.37 -15.86
N SER A 11 10.82 26.18 -14.82
CA SER A 11 10.24 25.70 -13.56
C SER A 11 8.80 25.23 -13.75
N VAL A 12 7.98 25.98 -14.50
CA VAL A 12 6.62 25.57 -14.85
C VAL A 12 6.62 24.27 -15.65
N ILE A 13 7.51 24.13 -16.64
CA ILE A 13 7.63 22.89 -17.43
C ILE A 13 7.98 21.70 -16.53
N VAL A 14 8.95 21.85 -15.62
CA VAL A 14 9.33 20.80 -14.66
C VAL A 14 8.17 20.42 -13.75
N ILE A 15 7.41 21.40 -13.21
CA ILE A 15 6.21 21.14 -12.40
C ILE A 15 5.18 20.37 -13.21
N VAL A 16 4.90 20.78 -14.44
CA VAL A 16 3.92 20.11 -15.31
C VAL A 16 4.36 18.68 -15.61
N LEU A 17 5.64 18.46 -15.93
CA LEU A 17 6.17 17.12 -16.18
C LEU A 17 6.07 16.21 -14.96
N ILE A 18 6.43 16.71 -13.77
CA ILE A 18 6.29 15.97 -12.51
C ILE A 18 4.82 15.67 -12.24
N LEU A 19 3.92 16.64 -12.45
CA LEU A 19 2.50 16.47 -12.22
C LEU A 19 1.88 15.43 -13.16
N LEU A 20 2.20 15.51 -14.45
CA LEU A 20 1.78 14.52 -15.45
C LEU A 20 2.34 13.13 -15.13
N PHE A 21 3.61 13.03 -14.74
CA PHE A 21 4.24 11.77 -14.37
C PHE A 21 3.58 11.15 -13.13
N ASN A 22 3.36 11.95 -12.06
CA ASN A 22 2.70 11.47 -10.85
C ASN A 22 1.25 11.04 -11.13
N ILE A 23 0.49 11.83 -11.90
CA ILE A 23 -0.89 11.47 -12.31
C ILE A 23 -0.88 10.17 -13.11
N PHE A 24 0.03 10.02 -14.08
CA PHE A 24 0.17 8.79 -14.86
C PHE A 24 0.43 7.58 -13.95
N CYS A 25 1.39 7.67 -13.04
CA CYS A 25 1.68 6.63 -12.06
C CYS A 25 0.45 6.30 -11.18
N PHE A 26 -0.28 7.31 -10.71
CA PHE A 26 -1.51 7.13 -9.93
C PHE A 26 -2.60 6.40 -10.71
N ILE A 27 -2.89 6.85 -11.93
CA ILE A 27 -3.88 6.21 -12.81
C ILE A 27 -3.47 4.77 -13.10
N TYR A 28 -2.18 4.52 -13.32
CA TYR A 28 -1.67 3.19 -13.59
C TYR A 28 -1.78 2.26 -12.36
N MET A 29 -1.51 2.76 -11.14
CA MET A 29 -1.77 2.00 -9.91
C MET A 29 -3.24 1.59 -9.78
N ILE A 30 -4.17 2.53 -10.04
CA ILE A 30 -5.62 2.26 -10.02
C ILE A 30 -5.99 1.23 -11.11
N LYS A 31 -5.39 1.33 -12.30
CA LYS A 31 -5.63 0.38 -13.39
C LYS A 31 -5.16 -1.03 -13.04
N ILE A 32 -3.95 -1.17 -12.49
CA ILE A 32 -3.42 -2.47 -12.05
C ILE A 32 -4.37 -3.10 -11.03
N LYS A 33 -4.81 -2.31 -10.03
CA LYS A 33 -5.78 -2.75 -9.02
C LYS A 33 -7.05 -3.33 -9.64
N ASN A 34 -7.65 -2.62 -10.60
CA ASN A 34 -8.89 -3.07 -11.22
C ASN A 34 -8.69 -4.25 -12.18
N SER A 35 -7.47 -4.43 -12.71
CA SER A 35 -7.16 -5.52 -13.65
C SER A 35 -6.79 -6.83 -12.98
N VAL A 36 -6.39 -6.79 -11.71
CA VAL A 36 -5.96 -7.95 -10.95
C VAL A 36 -7.10 -8.26 -9.99
N GLY A 37 -7.98 -9.19 -10.38
CA GLY A 37 -9.09 -9.68 -9.53
C GLY A 37 -8.63 -10.39 -8.26
N ARG A 38 -7.32 -10.51 -8.07
CA ARG A 38 -6.67 -11.01 -6.86
C ARG A 38 -6.83 -9.96 -5.77
N GLU A 39 -7.27 -10.37 -4.58
CA GLU A 39 -6.67 -9.78 -3.40
C GLU A 39 -5.16 -10.00 -3.55
N PRO A 40 -4.33 -8.95 -3.74
CA PRO A 40 -2.91 -9.17 -3.59
C PRO A 40 -2.78 -9.65 -2.15
N LEU A 41 -2.47 -10.95 -1.98
CA LEU A 41 -2.34 -11.55 -0.65
C LEU A 41 -1.41 -10.68 0.21
N PHE A 42 -0.57 -9.81 -0.33
CA PHE A 42 0.37 -9.01 0.45
C PHE A 42 0.05 -7.51 0.57
N ASP A 43 -1.00 -6.97 -0.05
CA ASP A 43 -1.14 -5.51 -0.18
C ASP A 43 -2.28 -4.87 0.62
N ARG A 44 -2.42 -5.22 1.91
CA ARG A 44 -3.16 -4.40 2.89
C ARG A 44 -2.45 -3.08 3.25
N SER A 45 -1.53 -2.64 2.38
CA SER A 45 -0.63 -1.51 2.57
C SER A 45 -0.73 -0.47 1.44
N GLU A 46 -1.62 -0.70 0.47
CA GLU A 46 -1.85 0.20 -0.68
C GLU A 46 -2.19 1.63 -0.23
N HIS A 47 -3.02 1.78 0.81
CA HIS A 47 -3.34 3.10 1.36
C HIS A 47 -2.10 3.82 1.93
N LEU A 48 -1.11 3.07 2.44
CA LEU A 48 0.17 3.64 2.88
C LEU A 48 1.03 4.05 1.68
N LEU A 49 1.02 3.26 0.61
CA LEU A 49 1.70 3.59 -0.64
C LEU A 49 1.14 4.89 -1.25
N VAL A 50 -0.19 4.97 -1.37
CA VAL A 50 -0.92 6.16 -1.81
C VAL A 50 -0.62 7.34 -0.91
N PHE A 51 -0.75 7.19 0.41
CA PHE A 51 -0.53 8.28 1.36
C PHE A 51 0.91 8.81 1.32
N GLY A 52 1.89 7.90 1.29
CA GLY A 52 3.29 8.26 1.11
C GLY A 52 3.53 9.00 -0.20
N THR A 53 2.96 8.51 -1.31
CA THR A 53 3.12 9.13 -2.63
C THR A 53 2.52 10.53 -2.67
N VAL A 54 1.34 10.74 -2.09
CA VAL A 54 0.73 12.07 -1.98
C VAL A 54 1.64 13.02 -1.20
N ALA A 55 2.21 12.57 -0.07
CA ALA A 55 3.15 13.38 0.69
C ALA A 55 4.41 13.72 -0.13
N ASN A 56 4.92 12.75 -0.90
CA ASN A 56 6.08 12.93 -1.77
C ASN A 56 5.80 13.96 -2.89
N PHE A 57 4.60 13.91 -3.45
CA PHE A 57 4.12 14.85 -4.46
C PHE A 57 4.01 16.28 -3.91
N ILE A 58 3.39 16.43 -2.73
CA ILE A 58 3.30 17.73 -2.04
C ILE A 58 4.71 18.27 -1.76
N GLN A 59 5.64 17.43 -1.29
CA GLN A 59 7.03 17.82 -1.08
C GLN A 59 7.70 18.34 -2.36
N SER A 60 7.52 17.66 -3.49
CA SER A 60 8.09 18.08 -4.78
C SER A 60 7.58 19.45 -5.20
N ILE A 61 6.26 19.68 -5.13
CA ILE A 61 5.66 20.98 -5.46
C ILE A 61 6.23 22.08 -4.57
N LEU A 62 6.27 21.85 -3.26
CA LEU A 62 6.75 22.85 -2.30
C LEU A 62 8.22 23.20 -2.51
N ASN A 63 9.08 22.23 -2.82
CA ASN A 63 10.48 22.49 -3.09
C ASN A 63 10.67 23.31 -4.37
N ILE A 64 9.85 23.07 -5.40
CA ILE A 64 9.90 23.86 -6.64
C ILE A 64 9.40 25.28 -6.39
N LEU A 65 8.25 25.45 -5.71
CA LEU A 65 7.71 26.77 -5.36
C LEU A 65 8.71 27.57 -4.52
N TYR A 66 9.34 26.91 -3.55
CA TYR A 66 10.38 27.51 -2.72
C TYR A 66 11.57 27.97 -3.56
N GLY A 67 12.06 27.10 -4.44
CA GLY A 67 13.09 27.46 -5.39
C GLY A 67 12.70 28.69 -6.22
N VAL A 68 11.49 28.71 -6.78
CA VAL A 68 11.05 29.84 -7.61
C VAL A 68 11.06 31.15 -6.82
N TRP A 69 10.58 31.10 -5.58
CA TRP A 69 10.53 32.27 -4.71
C TRP A 69 11.93 32.79 -4.32
N VAL A 70 12.85 31.90 -3.93
CA VAL A 70 14.23 32.29 -3.55
C VAL A 70 15.01 32.83 -4.75
N PHE A 71 14.93 32.17 -5.91
CA PHE A 71 15.86 32.41 -7.01
C PHE A 71 15.33 33.32 -8.13
N PHE A 72 14.02 33.36 -8.37
CA PHE A 72 13.45 34.21 -9.43
C PHE A 72 12.82 35.49 -8.88
N LEU A 73 12.23 35.39 -7.69
CA LEU A 73 11.55 36.52 -7.03
C LEU A 73 12.44 37.24 -6.01
N ASP A 74 13.70 36.82 -5.85
CA ASP A 74 14.66 37.37 -4.87
C ASP A 74 14.06 37.48 -3.45
N GLY A 75 13.22 36.50 -3.09
CA GLY A 75 12.51 36.45 -1.83
C GLY A 75 13.46 36.29 -0.63
N LYS A 76 13.30 37.15 0.39
CA LYS A 76 14.11 37.14 1.63
C LYS A 76 13.29 37.01 2.91
N ASP A 77 12.00 36.72 2.80
CA ASP A 77 11.12 36.55 3.96
C ASP A 77 11.44 35.25 4.73
N VAL A 78 12.03 35.43 5.91
CA VAL A 78 12.38 34.35 6.84
C VAL A 78 11.16 33.51 7.24
N LYS A 79 9.95 34.08 7.28
CA LYS A 79 8.72 33.33 7.61
C LYS A 79 8.37 32.34 6.51
N ILE A 80 8.55 32.74 5.26
CA ILE A 80 8.30 31.89 4.09
C ILE A 80 9.33 30.76 4.05
N ASP A 81 10.61 31.07 4.27
CA ASP A 81 11.68 30.06 4.42
C ASP A 81 11.31 28.98 5.46
N ILE A 82 10.93 29.41 6.67
CA ILE A 82 10.61 28.50 7.77
C ILE A 82 9.38 27.64 7.44
N ALA A 83 8.33 28.22 6.86
CA ALA A 83 7.15 27.47 6.45
C ALA A 83 7.50 26.34 5.46
N PHE A 84 8.34 26.63 4.46
CA PHE A 84 8.79 25.62 3.51
C PHE A 84 9.60 24.51 4.16
N TYR A 85 10.53 24.82 5.08
CA TYR A 85 11.28 23.77 5.80
C TYR A 85 10.38 22.92 6.70
N ILE A 86 9.41 23.52 7.39
CA ILE A 86 8.42 22.79 8.21
C ILE A 86 7.65 21.82 7.34
N THR A 87 7.04 22.29 6.26
CA THR A 87 6.18 21.45 5.43
C THR A 87 6.99 20.39 4.68
N ALA A 88 8.20 20.73 4.21
CA ALA A 88 9.10 19.75 3.60
C ALA A 88 9.54 18.68 4.60
N THR A 89 9.89 19.06 5.83
CA THR A 89 10.28 18.11 6.89
C THR A 89 9.11 17.18 7.20
N PHE A 90 7.92 17.73 7.43
CA PHE A 90 6.71 16.97 7.73
C PHE A 90 6.37 15.97 6.61
N THR A 91 6.26 16.43 5.37
CA THR A 91 5.88 15.58 4.22
C THR A 91 6.91 14.48 3.93
N THR A 92 8.21 14.78 4.07
CA THR A 92 9.27 13.77 3.95
C THR A 92 9.09 12.64 4.97
N ARG A 93 8.76 12.99 6.23
CA ARG A 93 8.56 12.00 7.30
C ARG A 93 7.27 11.21 7.13
N VAL A 94 6.23 11.83 6.57
CA VAL A 94 5.00 11.12 6.20
C VAL A 94 5.32 10.02 5.18
N TYR A 95 6.10 10.32 4.14
CA TYR A 95 6.54 9.31 3.19
C TYR A 95 7.33 8.19 3.87
N ALA A 96 8.38 8.52 4.63
CA ALA A 96 9.27 7.52 5.21
C ALA A 96 8.55 6.57 6.19
N SER A 97 7.73 7.12 7.08
CA SER A 97 6.94 6.31 8.02
C SER A 97 5.85 5.49 7.35
N SER A 98 5.26 5.97 6.24
CA SER A 98 4.33 5.18 5.44
C SER A 98 5.01 3.94 4.86
N MET A 99 6.21 4.10 4.29
CA MET A 99 7.00 2.97 3.78
C MET A 99 7.46 2.04 4.89
N GLY A 100 7.81 2.55 6.07
CA GLY A 100 8.16 1.70 7.22
C GLY A 100 6.98 0.85 7.72
N LEU A 101 5.80 1.47 7.88
CA LEU A 101 4.59 0.76 8.29
C LEU A 101 4.14 -0.29 7.28
N ARG A 102 4.46 -0.11 6.00
CA ARG A 102 4.18 -1.08 4.94
C ARG A 102 4.78 -2.47 5.28
N ILE A 103 6.07 -2.52 5.63
CA ILE A 103 6.76 -3.77 6.02
C ILE A 103 6.21 -4.32 7.32
N PHE A 104 5.93 -3.45 8.30
CA PHE A 104 5.32 -3.90 9.56
C PHE A 104 3.96 -4.59 9.31
N LYS A 105 3.12 -4.03 8.44
CA LYS A 105 1.83 -4.66 8.08
C LYS A 105 2.03 -5.98 7.35
N MET A 106 2.99 -6.07 6.43
CA MET A 106 3.32 -7.33 5.75
C MET A 106 3.76 -8.41 6.74
N GLN A 107 4.60 -8.06 7.72
CA GLN A 107 5.04 -8.96 8.78
C GLN A 107 3.87 -9.45 9.64
N ARG A 108 2.99 -8.54 10.08
CA ARG A 108 1.81 -8.91 10.87
C ARG A 108 0.84 -9.77 10.09
N LEU A 109 0.63 -9.47 8.81
CA LEU A 109 -0.22 -10.27 7.93
C LEU A 109 0.34 -11.69 7.75
N SER A 110 1.66 -11.83 7.63
CA SER A 110 2.31 -13.15 7.59
C SER A 110 2.08 -13.94 8.87
N LEU A 111 2.16 -13.31 10.04
CA LEU A 111 1.90 -13.96 11.34
C LEU A 111 0.43 -14.35 11.52
N LEU A 112 -0.50 -13.51 11.08
CA LEU A 112 -1.92 -13.86 11.10
C LEU A 112 -2.21 -15.09 10.24
N ARG A 113 -1.57 -15.20 9.07
CA ARG A 113 -1.72 -16.34 8.17
C ARG A 113 -1.14 -17.63 8.70
N SER A 114 -0.08 -17.55 9.50
CA SER A 114 0.46 -18.73 10.19
C SER A 114 -0.40 -19.16 11.39
N GLY A 115 -1.57 -18.56 11.60
CA GLY A 115 -2.46 -18.88 12.72
C GLY A 115 -2.00 -18.31 14.07
N CYS A 116 -0.96 -17.47 14.09
CA CYS A 116 -0.42 -16.89 15.31
C CYS A 116 -1.12 -15.57 15.66
N GLY A 117 -2.04 -15.59 16.63
CA GLY A 117 -2.50 -14.39 17.35
C GLY A 117 -3.63 -13.58 16.71
N ILE A 118 -4.79 -14.22 16.52
CA ILE A 118 -5.96 -13.67 15.81
C ILE A 118 -6.66 -12.51 16.56
N ASN A 119 -6.66 -12.48 17.90
CA ASN A 119 -7.56 -11.58 18.65
C ASN A 119 -7.00 -10.17 18.97
N THR A 120 -5.69 -9.95 18.96
CA THR A 120 -5.09 -8.65 19.35
C THR A 120 -4.63 -7.78 18.18
N GLN A 121 -4.70 -8.27 16.94
CA GLN A 121 -4.06 -7.60 15.80
C GLN A 121 -5.00 -6.75 14.94
N LYS A 122 -6.33 -6.88 15.05
CA LYS A 122 -7.30 -6.15 14.19
C LYS A 122 -7.11 -4.62 14.22
N PHE A 123 -6.85 -4.05 15.39
CA PHE A 123 -6.62 -2.60 15.55
C PHE A 123 -5.38 -2.10 14.78
N LEU A 124 -4.33 -2.92 14.66
CA LEU A 124 -3.10 -2.56 13.94
C LEU A 124 -3.31 -2.43 12.42
N PHE A 125 -4.39 -2.99 11.88
CA PHE A 125 -4.72 -2.89 10.46
C PHE A 125 -5.59 -1.67 10.12
N SER A 126 -6.18 -0.99 11.12
CA SER A 126 -7.04 0.18 10.93
C SER A 126 -6.30 1.34 10.26
N SER A 127 -6.92 1.94 9.24
CA SER A 127 -6.39 3.12 8.54
C SER A 127 -6.19 4.30 9.48
N SER A 128 -7.12 4.53 10.42
CA SER A 128 -7.03 5.64 11.38
C SER A 128 -5.83 5.50 12.31
N PHE A 129 -5.54 4.28 12.77
CA PHE A 129 -4.37 4.02 13.60
C PHE A 129 -3.06 4.25 12.82
N ASN A 130 -3.00 3.79 11.58
CA ASN A 130 -1.85 4.02 10.70
C ASN A 130 -1.61 5.51 10.47
N ILE A 131 -2.66 6.29 10.17
CA ILE A 131 -2.57 7.74 10.00
C ILE A 131 -2.08 8.42 11.28
N ALA A 132 -2.57 7.98 12.44
CA ALA A 132 -2.16 8.52 13.73
C ALA A 132 -0.66 8.30 14.00
N ILE A 133 -0.13 7.09 13.72
CA ILE A 133 1.31 6.80 13.87
C ILE A 133 2.14 7.68 12.93
N ILE A 134 1.79 7.72 11.65
CA ILE A 134 2.51 8.48 10.62
C ILE A 134 2.55 9.97 10.96
N SER A 135 1.39 10.50 11.35
CA SER A 135 1.26 11.91 11.73
C SER A 135 2.07 12.20 12.99
N SER A 136 1.99 11.34 14.01
CA SER A 136 2.73 11.50 15.27
C SER A 136 4.23 11.53 15.04
N TYR A 137 4.78 10.59 14.26
CA TYR A 137 6.19 10.60 13.88
C TYR A 137 6.59 11.90 13.18
N SER A 138 5.80 12.31 12.18
CA SER A 138 6.06 13.52 11.40
C SER A 138 5.99 14.78 12.26
N PHE A 139 5.04 14.88 13.18
CA PHE A 139 4.93 15.99 14.13
C PHE A 139 6.10 16.04 15.09
N ILE A 140 6.48 14.92 15.72
CA ILE A 140 7.60 14.86 16.67
C ILE A 140 8.89 15.36 16.02
N ILE A 141 9.22 14.85 14.83
CA ILE A 141 10.42 15.27 14.11
C ILE A 141 10.36 16.75 13.71
N THR A 142 9.19 17.24 13.29
CA THR A 142 9.00 18.64 12.92
C THR A 142 9.12 19.57 14.13
N ILE A 143 8.60 19.17 15.29
CA ILE A 143 8.75 19.91 16.55
C ILE A 143 10.22 19.93 16.98
N LEU A 144 10.92 18.80 16.92
CA LEU A 144 12.35 18.73 17.21
C LEU A 144 13.16 19.66 16.29
N TYR A 145 12.80 19.71 15.00
CA TYR A 145 13.40 20.65 14.05
C TYR A 145 13.21 22.09 14.51
N LEU A 146 11.99 22.48 14.91
CA LEU A 146 11.71 23.83 15.38
C LEU A 146 12.46 24.17 16.66
N ILE A 147 12.55 23.23 17.61
CA ILE A 147 13.31 23.42 18.85
C ILE A 147 14.77 23.71 18.52
N ILE A 148 15.42 22.90 17.70
CA ILE A 148 16.83 23.09 17.33
C ILE A 148 17.01 24.39 16.55
N TYR A 149 16.08 24.72 15.65
CA TYR A 149 16.13 25.94 14.84
C TYR A 149 16.07 27.21 15.70
N TYR A 150 15.17 27.27 16.68
CA TYR A 150 14.96 28.48 17.49
C TYR A 150 15.88 28.58 18.71
N PHE A 151 16.26 27.45 19.32
CA PHE A 151 16.99 27.46 20.60
C PHE A 151 18.46 27.07 20.50
N TRP A 152 18.91 26.50 19.38
CA TRP A 152 20.30 26.08 19.22
C TRP A 152 21.00 26.79 18.08
N ASP A 153 20.79 26.33 16.84
CA ASP A 153 21.46 26.89 15.68
C ASP A 153 20.71 26.53 14.39
N ARG A 154 20.55 27.54 13.53
CA ARG A 154 19.83 27.42 12.26
C ARG A 154 20.51 26.46 11.30
N ILE A 155 21.85 26.44 11.24
CA ILE A 155 22.62 25.58 10.33
C ILE A 155 22.51 24.13 10.82
N ILE A 156 22.57 23.91 12.13
CA ILE A 156 22.35 22.58 12.73
C ILE A 156 20.97 22.02 12.38
N ALA A 157 19.92 22.82 12.52
CA ALA A 157 18.57 22.38 12.15
C ALA A 157 18.40 22.15 10.64
N SER A 158 18.80 23.13 9.81
CA SER A 158 18.51 23.14 8.37
C SER A 158 19.45 22.28 7.51
N VAL A 159 20.59 21.88 8.05
CA VAL A 159 21.59 21.06 7.33
C VAL A 159 21.83 19.74 8.07
N TYR A 160 22.45 19.79 9.25
CA TYR A 160 22.95 18.59 9.92
C TYR A 160 21.83 17.64 10.39
N MET A 161 20.76 18.17 10.99
CA MET A 161 19.62 17.35 11.40
C MET A 161 18.93 16.69 10.20
N ILE A 162 18.72 17.45 9.11
CA ILE A 162 18.08 16.92 7.89
C ILE A 162 18.95 15.81 7.28
N GLN A 163 20.26 16.02 7.17
CA GLN A 163 21.20 15.02 6.67
C GLN A 163 21.23 13.77 7.55
N PHE A 164 21.32 13.95 8.87
CA PHE A 164 21.30 12.84 9.83
C PHE A 164 20.05 11.98 9.68
N LEU A 165 18.89 12.62 9.57
CA LEU A 165 17.62 11.92 9.42
C LEU A 165 17.51 11.14 8.10
N TYR A 166 17.95 11.72 6.97
CA TYR A 166 18.01 11.00 5.69
C TYR A 166 18.94 9.78 5.76
N SER A 167 20.12 9.93 6.38
CA SER A 167 21.05 8.82 6.57
C SER A 167 20.45 7.70 7.43
N LEU A 168 19.84 8.07 8.55
CA LEU A 168 19.21 7.13 9.47
C LEU A 168 18.06 6.36 8.80
N GLU A 169 17.18 7.05 8.07
CA GLU A 169 16.09 6.38 7.34
C GLU A 169 16.59 5.51 6.20
N SER A 170 17.68 5.88 5.52
CA SER A 170 18.27 5.05 4.47
C SER A 170 18.80 3.73 5.04
N ILE A 171 19.40 3.77 6.24
CA ILE A 171 19.81 2.56 6.97
C ILE A 171 18.58 1.74 7.37
N ILE A 172 17.51 2.38 7.87
CA ILE A 172 16.27 1.69 8.22
C ILE A 172 15.65 1.00 6.99
N PHE A 173 15.63 1.64 5.81
CA PHE A 173 15.15 1.00 4.59
C PHE A 173 15.99 -0.22 4.19
N LEU A 174 17.31 -0.15 4.38
CA LEU A 174 18.19 -1.30 4.15
C LEU A 174 17.87 -2.46 5.12
N ILE A 175 17.65 -2.15 6.40
CA ILE A 175 17.22 -3.12 7.41
C ILE A 175 15.86 -3.73 7.03
N PHE A 176 14.92 -2.91 6.56
CA PHE A 176 13.61 -3.37 6.10
C PHE A 176 13.69 -4.26 4.86
N SER A 177 14.61 -4.01 3.93
CA SER A 177 14.90 -4.95 2.85
C SER A 177 15.26 -6.34 3.41
N TYR A 178 16.19 -6.39 4.38
CA TYR A 178 16.60 -7.65 5.00
C TYR A 178 15.44 -8.35 5.74
N ILE A 179 14.67 -7.61 6.54
CA ILE A 179 13.49 -8.14 7.25
C ILE A 179 12.44 -8.66 6.28
N SER A 180 12.29 -8.02 5.11
CA SER A 180 11.30 -8.41 4.12
C SER A 180 11.66 -9.69 3.35
N LEU A 181 12.93 -10.09 3.27
CA LEU A 181 13.36 -11.30 2.53
C LEU A 181 12.61 -12.58 2.95
N PRO A 182 12.50 -12.95 4.24
CA PRO A 182 11.76 -14.14 4.65
C PRO A 182 10.23 -13.99 4.61
N ILE A 183 9.72 -12.76 4.50
CA ILE A 183 8.28 -12.45 4.57
C ILE A 183 7.68 -12.31 3.18
N ALA A 184 8.43 -11.70 2.27
CA ALA A 184 8.03 -11.46 0.91
C ALA A 184 8.17 -12.74 0.09
N LYS A 185 7.10 -13.12 -0.58
CA LYS A 185 7.09 -14.29 -1.48
C LYS A 185 7.92 -14.08 -2.76
N HIS A 186 8.28 -12.84 -3.06
CA HIS A 186 9.10 -12.49 -4.22
C HIS A 186 10.09 -11.38 -3.87
N PRO A 187 11.31 -11.37 -4.46
CA PRO A 187 12.36 -10.40 -4.18
C PRO A 187 12.02 -8.95 -4.51
N SER A 188 10.93 -8.65 -5.22
CA SER A 188 10.59 -7.29 -5.66
C SER A 188 10.35 -6.32 -4.51
N ILE A 189 9.76 -6.74 -3.38
CA ILE A 189 9.68 -5.88 -2.18
C ILE A 189 11.07 -5.64 -1.58
N PRO A 190 11.88 -6.66 -1.25
CA PRO A 190 13.25 -6.43 -0.81
C PRO A 190 14.05 -5.51 -1.75
N THR A 191 13.99 -5.75 -3.06
CA THR A 191 14.65 -4.94 -4.09
C THR A 191 14.13 -3.50 -4.11
N GLU A 192 12.82 -3.27 -3.98
CA GLU A 192 12.23 -1.94 -3.82
C GLU A 192 12.85 -1.18 -2.64
N TYR A 193 13.04 -1.83 -1.48
CA TYR A 193 13.61 -1.18 -0.30
C TYR A 193 15.12 -0.93 -0.41
N ILE A 194 15.86 -1.77 -1.16
CA ILE A 194 17.25 -1.49 -1.53
C ILE A 194 17.31 -0.19 -2.35
N PHE A 195 16.46 -0.07 -3.37
CA PHE A 195 16.42 1.14 -4.17
C PHE A 195 15.93 2.35 -3.38
N TYR A 196 14.96 2.19 -2.47
CA TYR A 196 14.57 3.26 -1.56
C TYR A 196 15.74 3.72 -0.72
N SER A 197 16.56 2.83 -0.16
CA SER A 197 17.77 3.21 0.59
C SER A 197 18.73 4.06 -0.26
N PHE A 198 19.07 3.61 -1.48
CA PHE A 198 19.99 4.34 -2.36
C PHE A 198 19.43 5.67 -2.87
N ILE A 199 18.14 5.74 -3.16
CA ILE A 199 17.51 6.97 -3.64
C ILE A 199 17.32 7.94 -2.48
N TRP A 200 16.98 7.45 -1.28
CA TRP A 200 16.73 8.29 -0.11
C TRP A 200 17.99 8.98 0.41
N VAL A 201 19.16 8.31 0.35
CA VAL A 201 20.44 8.89 0.79
C VAL A 201 20.87 10.10 -0.05
N THR A 202 20.35 10.25 -1.28
CA THR A 202 20.56 11.48 -2.09
C THR A 202 20.03 12.74 -1.38
N GLY A 203 19.13 12.59 -0.40
CA GLY A 203 18.67 13.67 0.47
C GLY A 203 19.78 14.27 1.36
N VAL A 204 20.92 13.59 1.54
CA VAL A 204 22.08 14.04 2.32
C VAL A 204 22.91 15.09 1.59
N VAL A 205 22.76 15.21 0.26
CA VAL A 205 23.48 16.20 -0.54
C VAL A 205 23.31 17.60 0.07
N ASN A 206 24.36 18.43 -0.02
CA ASN A 206 24.35 19.78 0.54
C ASN A 206 23.13 20.58 0.08
N ASN A 207 22.64 21.44 0.97
CA ASN A 207 21.42 22.20 0.78
C ASN A 207 21.62 23.37 -0.21
N ASN A 208 21.85 23.03 -1.48
CA ASN A 208 22.04 23.96 -2.59
C ASN A 208 20.80 24.07 -3.49
N VAL A 209 20.90 24.92 -4.50
CA VAL A 209 19.83 25.19 -5.48
C VAL A 209 19.42 23.91 -6.22
N ASP A 210 20.42 23.17 -6.70
CA ASP A 210 20.22 21.97 -7.51
C ASP A 210 19.51 20.88 -6.72
N ARG A 211 19.78 20.79 -5.42
CA ARG A 211 19.10 19.85 -4.53
C ARG A 211 17.60 20.12 -4.46
N LYS A 212 17.22 21.38 -4.27
CA LYS A 212 15.81 21.79 -4.10
C LYS A 212 15.04 21.67 -5.42
N PHE A 213 15.65 22.07 -6.54
CA PHE A 213 14.98 22.13 -7.84
C PHE A 213 15.02 20.82 -8.64
N TYR A 214 16.10 20.06 -8.55
CA TYR A 214 16.30 18.90 -9.43
C TYR A 214 16.38 17.60 -8.63
N ILE A 215 17.27 17.52 -7.63
CA ILE A 215 17.54 16.25 -6.93
C ILE A 215 16.28 15.76 -6.21
N ILE A 216 15.65 16.58 -5.36
CA ILE A 216 14.46 16.17 -4.60
C ILE A 216 13.30 15.80 -5.53
N PRO A 217 12.92 16.60 -6.55
CA PRO A 217 11.82 16.23 -7.43
C PRO A 217 12.09 14.99 -8.30
N ILE A 218 13.31 14.82 -8.82
CA ILE A 218 13.70 13.62 -9.59
C ILE A 218 13.70 12.40 -8.67
N ARG A 219 14.32 12.50 -7.48
CA ARG A 219 14.31 11.46 -6.45
C ARG A 219 12.88 10.99 -6.17
N ASN A 220 11.96 11.92 -5.91
CA ASN A 220 10.57 11.62 -5.59
C ASN A 220 9.85 10.89 -6.75
N SER A 221 10.15 11.28 -7.99
CA SER A 221 9.62 10.63 -9.19
C SER A 221 10.17 9.21 -9.35
N LEU A 222 11.47 9.00 -9.11
CA LEU A 222 12.09 7.67 -9.14
C LEU A 222 11.51 6.74 -8.05
N LEU A 223 11.30 7.25 -6.84
CA LEU A 223 10.67 6.49 -5.76
C LEU A 223 9.29 5.99 -6.17
N LEU A 224 8.46 6.87 -6.74
CA LEU A 224 7.14 6.49 -7.24
C LEU A 224 7.21 5.48 -8.39
N LEU A 225 8.14 5.65 -9.33
CA LEU A 225 8.31 4.70 -10.43
C LEU A 225 8.61 3.30 -9.90
N ILE A 226 9.49 3.19 -8.91
CA ILE A 226 9.87 1.91 -8.31
C ILE A 226 8.70 1.30 -7.54
N SER A 227 7.93 2.10 -6.81
CA SER A 227 6.68 1.65 -6.19
C SER A 227 5.74 1.03 -7.22
N VAL A 228 5.56 1.70 -8.36
CA VAL A 228 4.67 1.25 -9.44
C VAL A 228 5.17 -0.02 -10.11
N ILE A 229 6.46 -0.11 -10.42
CA ILE A 229 7.07 -1.31 -11.03
C ILE A 229 6.98 -2.49 -10.06
N SER A 230 7.28 -2.27 -8.78
CA SER A 230 7.17 -3.28 -7.74
C SER A 230 5.73 -3.78 -7.62
N LEU A 231 4.74 -2.87 -7.57
CA LEU A 231 3.32 -3.22 -7.54
C LEU A 231 2.90 -4.00 -8.78
N HIS A 232 3.33 -3.57 -9.97
CA HIS A 232 3.06 -4.27 -11.21
C HIS A 232 3.61 -5.70 -11.18
N ALA A 233 4.89 -5.87 -10.82
CA ALA A 233 5.50 -7.18 -10.68
C ALA A 233 4.75 -8.06 -9.66
N HIS A 234 4.34 -7.50 -8.51
CA HIS A 234 3.51 -8.18 -7.49
C HIS A 234 2.16 -8.60 -8.00
N ALA A 235 1.53 -7.77 -8.80
CA ALA A 235 0.19 -8.04 -9.31
C ALA A 235 0.22 -9.04 -10.48
N THR A 236 1.18 -8.93 -11.40
CA THR A 236 1.20 -9.71 -12.65
C THR A 236 2.09 -10.94 -12.62
N ASN A 237 3.28 -10.83 -12.02
CA ASN A 237 4.33 -11.86 -12.13
C ASN A 237 4.41 -12.77 -10.91
N ILE A 238 3.79 -12.37 -9.80
CA ILE A 238 3.90 -13.08 -8.52
C ILE A 238 2.57 -13.74 -8.25
N ARG A 239 2.51 -15.03 -8.57
CA ARG A 239 1.40 -15.87 -8.17
C ARG A 239 1.59 -16.31 -6.71
N PRO A 240 0.54 -16.32 -5.89
CA PRO A 240 0.67 -16.84 -4.53
C PRO A 240 1.02 -18.34 -4.57
N PRO A 241 1.96 -18.85 -3.77
CA PRO A 241 2.23 -20.28 -3.66
C PRO A 241 0.94 -21.00 -3.31
N PHE A 242 0.72 -22.11 -4.01
CA PHE A 242 -0.39 -22.99 -3.77
C PHE A 242 -0.30 -23.50 -2.32
N PRO A 243 -1.31 -23.29 -1.47
CA PRO A 243 -1.27 -23.75 -0.08
C PRO A 243 -1.19 -25.27 -0.05
N VAL A 244 -0.32 -25.80 0.82
CA VAL A 244 -0.14 -27.25 1.01
C VAL A 244 -1.47 -27.89 1.42
N ASP A 245 -2.14 -27.26 2.38
CA ASP A 245 -3.49 -27.59 2.81
C ASP A 245 -4.43 -26.46 2.36
N LEU A 246 -5.03 -26.63 1.17
CA LEU A 246 -6.01 -25.70 0.63
C LEU A 246 -7.28 -25.78 1.49
N MET A 247 -7.57 -24.73 2.27
CA MET A 247 -8.85 -24.59 2.99
C MET A 247 -9.84 -23.75 2.17
N LEU A 248 -11.15 -23.83 2.46
CA LEU A 248 -12.18 -23.05 1.76
C LEU A 248 -11.85 -21.55 1.73
N LYS A 249 -11.40 -20.98 2.85
CA LYS A 249 -10.96 -19.57 2.92
C LYS A 249 -9.87 -19.22 1.91
N ASN A 250 -8.98 -20.17 1.59
CA ASN A 250 -7.87 -19.95 0.66
C ASN A 250 -8.31 -20.06 -0.80
N ILE A 251 -9.40 -20.76 -1.09
CA ILE A 251 -9.99 -20.81 -2.44
C ILE A 251 -10.38 -19.40 -2.88
N TYR A 252 -11.06 -18.65 -2.01
CA TYR A 252 -11.50 -17.28 -2.30
C TYR A 252 -10.36 -16.24 -2.27
N GLU A 253 -9.15 -16.63 -1.86
CA GLU A 253 -7.95 -15.76 -1.88
C GLU A 253 -7.13 -15.90 -3.18
N ILE A 254 -7.26 -17.02 -3.92
CA ILE A 254 -6.45 -17.32 -5.10
C ILE A 254 -7.38 -17.37 -6.32
N GLU A 255 -7.29 -16.39 -7.21
CA GLU A 255 -8.17 -16.22 -8.38
C GLU A 255 -8.31 -17.47 -9.23
N GLU A 256 -7.19 -18.14 -9.56
CA GLU A 256 -7.24 -19.36 -10.37
C GLU A 256 -7.96 -20.51 -9.66
N VAL A 257 -7.82 -20.60 -8.33
CA VAL A 257 -8.49 -21.62 -7.51
C VAL A 257 -9.96 -21.27 -7.29
N TYR A 258 -10.27 -19.97 -7.17
CA TYR A 258 -11.62 -19.47 -7.09
C TYR A 258 -12.38 -19.70 -8.39
N ASP A 259 -11.78 -19.42 -9.55
CA ASP A 259 -12.43 -19.59 -10.85
C ASP A 259 -12.70 -21.07 -11.12
N ASP A 260 -11.73 -21.95 -10.84
CA ASP A 260 -11.89 -23.41 -10.95
C ASP A 260 -12.95 -23.93 -9.97
N PHE A 261 -12.90 -23.50 -8.70
CA PHE A 261 -13.91 -23.87 -7.70
C PHE A 261 -15.29 -23.32 -8.05
N LYS A 262 -15.39 -22.11 -8.61
CA LYS A 262 -16.65 -21.51 -9.04
C LYS A 262 -17.25 -22.34 -10.17
N GLU A 263 -16.45 -22.73 -11.16
CA GLU A 263 -16.92 -23.61 -12.24
C GLU A 263 -17.38 -24.97 -11.70
N PHE A 264 -16.66 -25.52 -10.73
CA PHE A 264 -17.05 -26.74 -10.02
C PHE A 264 -18.37 -26.57 -9.24
N LEU A 265 -18.52 -25.48 -8.49
CA LEU A 265 -19.70 -25.13 -7.70
C LEU A 265 -20.94 -24.92 -8.59
N GLU A 266 -20.78 -24.28 -9.74
CA GLU A 266 -21.87 -24.08 -10.71
C GLU A 266 -22.37 -25.41 -11.30
N LYS A 267 -21.48 -26.38 -11.51
CA LYS A 267 -21.80 -27.69 -12.08
C LYS A 267 -22.38 -28.67 -11.05
N ASN A 268 -21.80 -28.70 -9.84
CA ASN A 268 -22.04 -29.76 -8.86
C ASN A 268 -22.81 -29.28 -7.62
N GLY A 269 -22.80 -27.98 -7.34
CA GLY A 269 -23.46 -27.41 -6.18
C GLY A 269 -24.98 -27.28 -6.36
N SER A 270 -25.69 -27.41 -5.25
CA SER A 270 -27.09 -27.00 -5.12
C SER A 270 -27.24 -25.48 -5.25
N GLU A 271 -28.44 -25.02 -5.61
CA GLU A 271 -28.73 -23.58 -5.67
C GLU A 271 -28.45 -22.84 -4.34
N LEU A 272 -28.62 -23.54 -3.20
CA LEU A 272 -28.24 -23.00 -1.90
C LEU A 272 -26.72 -22.80 -1.76
N GLU A 273 -25.91 -23.75 -2.23
CA GLU A 273 -24.45 -23.68 -2.18
C GLU A 273 -23.92 -22.62 -3.14
N LYS A 274 -24.54 -22.45 -4.32
CA LYS A 274 -24.21 -21.38 -5.26
C LYS A 274 -24.46 -20.00 -4.65
N GLU A 275 -25.66 -19.77 -4.10
CA GLU A 275 -25.98 -18.52 -3.39
C GLU A 275 -25.04 -18.30 -2.21
N ALA A 276 -24.72 -19.34 -1.45
CA ALA A 276 -23.79 -19.26 -0.32
C ALA A 276 -22.37 -18.91 -0.77
N GLY A 277 -21.90 -19.44 -1.89
CA GLY A 277 -20.58 -19.13 -2.45
C GLY A 277 -20.46 -17.69 -2.93
N GLU A 278 -21.51 -17.17 -3.57
CA GLU A 278 -21.54 -15.76 -3.99
C GLU A 278 -21.60 -14.81 -2.77
N LEU A 279 -22.42 -15.15 -1.76
CA LEU A 279 -22.47 -14.39 -0.53
C LEU A 279 -21.15 -14.45 0.24
N TYR A 280 -20.51 -15.63 0.32
CA TYR A 280 -19.21 -15.80 0.98
C TYR A 280 -18.14 -14.92 0.34
N LYS A 281 -18.08 -14.89 -1.01
CA LYS A 281 -17.20 -13.98 -1.74
C LYS A 281 -17.48 -12.51 -1.40
N ASN A 282 -18.75 -12.10 -1.42
CA ASN A 282 -19.12 -10.72 -1.15
C ASN A 282 -18.80 -10.31 0.30
N LEU A 283 -18.99 -11.22 1.27
CA LEU A 283 -18.62 -10.99 2.67
C LEU A 283 -17.10 -10.96 2.88
N LYS A 284 -16.33 -11.78 2.15
CA LYS A 284 -14.87 -11.71 2.15
C LYS A 284 -14.36 -10.38 1.60
N LEU A 285 -14.95 -9.88 0.52
CA LEU A 285 -14.67 -8.54 0.01
C LEU A 285 -15.07 -7.45 1.02
N ALA A 286 -16.20 -7.62 1.72
CA ALA A 286 -16.70 -6.70 2.73
C ALA A 286 -15.84 -6.65 4.00
N GLU A 287 -15.25 -7.78 4.41
CA GLU A 287 -14.35 -7.90 5.58
C GLU A 287 -13.24 -6.83 5.53
N HIS A 288 -12.78 -6.47 4.33
CA HIS A 288 -11.73 -5.45 4.14
C HIS A 288 -12.20 -4.01 4.31
N THR A 289 -13.48 -3.74 4.10
CA THR A 289 -14.04 -2.38 4.22
C THR A 289 -14.41 -2.01 5.66
N GLY A 290 -14.48 -3.00 6.56
CA GLY A 290 -14.73 -2.79 7.99
C GLY A 290 -16.08 -2.15 8.33
N SER A 291 -17.04 -2.14 7.40
CA SER A 291 -18.35 -1.52 7.56
C SER A 291 -19.46 -2.59 7.53
N GLN A 292 -20.23 -2.67 8.62
CA GLN A 292 -21.41 -3.56 8.73
C GLN A 292 -22.47 -3.26 7.65
N ASP A 293 -22.57 -2.00 7.18
CA ASP A 293 -23.49 -1.63 6.10
C ASP A 293 -23.17 -2.37 4.78
N VAL A 294 -21.94 -2.87 4.61
CA VAL A 294 -21.54 -3.63 3.42
C VAL A 294 -22.04 -5.07 3.50
N VAL A 295 -22.23 -5.63 4.70
CA VAL A 295 -22.89 -6.94 4.91
C VAL A 295 -24.34 -6.86 4.48
N ILE A 296 -25.06 -5.85 4.99
CA ILE A 296 -26.47 -5.60 4.65
C ILE A 296 -26.60 -5.40 3.14
N LYS A 297 -25.71 -4.62 2.52
CA LYS A 297 -25.70 -4.42 1.07
C LYS A 297 -25.28 -5.65 0.28
N ALA A 298 -24.38 -6.49 0.77
CA ALA A 298 -23.99 -7.74 0.13
C ALA A 298 -25.18 -8.70 0.11
N VAL A 299 -25.80 -8.92 1.27
CA VAL A 299 -27.02 -9.74 1.44
C VAL A 299 -28.19 -9.21 0.60
N GLN A 300 -28.33 -7.89 0.45
CA GLN A 300 -29.36 -7.27 -0.41
C GLN A 300 -29.05 -7.34 -1.92
N ARG A 301 -27.77 -7.44 -2.30
CA ARG A 301 -27.34 -7.43 -3.71
C ARG A 301 -27.34 -8.82 -4.34
N THR A 302 -26.94 -9.83 -3.59
CA THR A 302 -27.21 -11.21 -3.97
C THR A 302 -28.67 -11.49 -3.66
N MET A 303 -29.43 -12.02 -4.62
CA MET A 303 -30.79 -12.50 -4.37
C MET A 303 -30.74 -13.79 -3.52
N CYS A 304 -30.13 -13.74 -2.33
CA CYS A 304 -29.86 -14.86 -1.41
C CYS A 304 -31.14 -15.37 -0.72
N SER A 305 -32.22 -15.53 -1.49
CA SER A 305 -33.52 -15.88 -0.95
C SER A 305 -33.47 -17.24 -0.25
N LEU A 306 -32.67 -18.19 -0.73
CA LEU A 306 -32.60 -19.53 -0.13
C LEU A 306 -31.76 -19.52 1.15
N VAL A 307 -30.64 -18.79 1.18
CA VAL A 307 -29.81 -18.66 2.40
C VAL A 307 -30.57 -17.92 3.50
N ILE A 308 -31.24 -16.82 3.15
CA ILE A 308 -32.04 -16.01 4.10
C ILE A 308 -33.28 -16.79 4.56
N ASN A 309 -33.98 -17.50 3.67
CA ASN A 309 -35.12 -18.34 4.06
C ASN A 309 -34.72 -19.52 4.96
N LYS A 310 -33.50 -20.04 4.79
CA LYS A 310 -32.96 -21.11 5.64
C LYS A 310 -32.61 -20.60 7.04
N ASP A 311 -32.04 -19.41 7.14
CA ASP A 311 -31.78 -18.75 8.41
C ASP A 311 -31.78 -17.22 8.29
N ASN A 312 -32.90 -16.59 8.68
CA ASN A 312 -33.05 -15.14 8.65
C ASN A 312 -32.06 -14.42 9.58
N SER A 313 -31.48 -15.11 10.57
CA SER A 313 -30.56 -14.50 11.54
C SER A 313 -29.22 -14.13 10.92
N ILE A 314 -28.88 -14.63 9.71
CA ILE A 314 -27.65 -14.26 8.99
C ILE A 314 -27.54 -12.75 8.73
N CYS A 315 -28.67 -12.06 8.61
CA CYS A 315 -28.72 -10.61 8.44
C CYS A 315 -28.29 -9.84 9.69
N ASP A 316 -28.41 -10.47 10.86
CA ASP A 316 -28.12 -9.90 12.17
C ASP A 316 -26.76 -10.41 12.72
N MET A 317 -26.13 -11.38 12.06
CA MET A 317 -24.82 -11.93 12.43
C MET A 317 -23.70 -10.92 12.18
N ASP A 318 -22.63 -11.03 12.97
CA ASP A 318 -21.39 -10.38 12.61
C ASP A 318 -20.76 -11.05 11.36
N ILE A 319 -19.82 -10.36 10.71
CA ILE A 319 -19.18 -10.85 9.47
C ILE A 319 -18.53 -12.23 9.67
N TYR A 320 -17.94 -12.49 10.83
CA TYR A 320 -17.19 -13.71 11.09
C TYR A 320 -18.12 -14.90 11.35
N ASP A 321 -19.20 -14.67 12.10
CA ASP A 321 -20.25 -15.65 12.34
C ASP A 321 -20.97 -16.00 11.03
N ALA A 322 -21.28 -15.00 10.20
CA ALA A 322 -21.87 -15.21 8.87
C ALA A 322 -20.93 -16.00 7.94
N LEU A 323 -19.63 -15.71 7.93
CA LEU A 323 -18.65 -16.49 7.17
C LEU A 323 -18.55 -17.93 7.67
N GLY A 324 -18.57 -18.16 8.99
CA GLY A 324 -18.54 -19.50 9.58
C GLY A 324 -19.79 -20.33 9.25
N TYR A 325 -20.97 -19.69 9.24
CA TYR A 325 -22.21 -20.33 8.80
C TYR A 325 -22.16 -20.75 7.33
N LEU A 326 -21.69 -19.87 6.45
CA LEU A 326 -21.56 -20.14 5.02
C LEU A 326 -20.49 -21.20 4.73
N GLU A 327 -19.40 -21.23 5.49
CA GLU A 327 -18.42 -22.32 5.49
C GLU A 327 -19.08 -23.67 5.77
N GLY A 328 -20.02 -23.72 6.71
CA GLY A 328 -20.81 -24.92 7.01
C GLY A 328 -21.71 -25.37 5.86
N ILE A 329 -22.30 -24.44 5.10
CA ILE A 329 -23.11 -24.76 3.91
C ILE A 329 -22.22 -25.29 2.78
N LEU A 330 -21.08 -24.64 2.54
CA LEU A 330 -20.17 -24.95 1.45
C LEU A 330 -19.29 -26.19 1.70
N TYR A 331 -19.28 -26.72 2.93
CA TYR A 331 -18.35 -27.77 3.35
C TYR A 331 -18.42 -29.03 2.48
N ASN A 332 -19.62 -29.49 2.13
CA ASN A 332 -19.78 -30.73 1.36
C ASN A 332 -19.21 -30.57 -0.06
N VAL A 333 -19.62 -29.51 -0.77
CA VAL A 333 -19.13 -29.23 -2.12
C VAL A 333 -17.62 -28.94 -2.14
N TYR A 334 -17.10 -28.34 -1.07
CA TYR A 334 -15.68 -28.12 -0.87
C TYR A 334 -14.92 -29.45 -0.70
N ASP A 335 -15.42 -30.36 0.11
CA ASP A 335 -14.79 -31.67 0.33
C ASP A 335 -14.76 -32.49 -0.96
N GLU A 336 -15.85 -32.45 -1.74
CA GLU A 336 -15.91 -33.06 -3.08
C GLU A 336 -14.89 -32.42 -4.04
N TYR A 337 -14.80 -31.09 -4.07
CA TYR A 337 -13.80 -30.37 -4.86
C TYR A 337 -12.37 -30.75 -4.48
N MET A 338 -12.09 -30.95 -3.19
CA MET A 338 -10.76 -31.36 -2.72
C MET A 338 -10.35 -32.75 -3.24
N GLY A 339 -11.30 -33.63 -3.52
CA GLY A 339 -11.09 -34.95 -4.13
C GLY A 339 -11.12 -34.96 -5.67
N SER A 340 -11.53 -33.85 -6.30
CA SER A 340 -11.83 -33.75 -7.72
C SER A 340 -10.60 -33.90 -8.63
N ASN A 341 -10.84 -34.17 -9.91
CA ASN A 341 -9.77 -34.22 -10.91
C ASN A 341 -9.42 -32.81 -11.41
N GLU A 342 -10.41 -31.91 -11.43
CA GLU A 342 -10.30 -30.49 -11.73
C GLU A 342 -9.21 -29.83 -10.86
N LEU A 343 -9.31 -29.98 -9.53
CA LEU A 343 -8.30 -29.44 -8.62
C LEU A 343 -6.91 -30.09 -8.82
N LYS A 344 -6.83 -31.37 -9.18
CA LYS A 344 -5.55 -32.05 -9.45
C LYS A 344 -4.89 -31.51 -10.72
N GLU A 345 -5.67 -31.28 -11.77
CA GLU A 345 -5.21 -30.68 -13.01
C GLU A 345 -4.77 -29.25 -12.77
N LEU A 346 -5.58 -28.43 -12.08
CA LEU A 346 -5.22 -27.08 -11.68
C LEU A 346 -3.91 -27.07 -10.89
N ARG A 347 -3.75 -27.91 -9.86
CA ARG A 347 -2.50 -28.02 -9.08
C ARG A 347 -1.32 -28.32 -9.99
N ARG A 348 -1.46 -29.33 -10.87
CA ARG A 348 -0.39 -29.73 -11.80
C ARG A 348 0.00 -28.59 -12.73
N GLU A 349 -0.97 -27.90 -13.33
CA GLU A 349 -0.71 -26.74 -14.20
C GLU A 349 -0.11 -25.57 -13.43
N TYR A 350 -0.55 -25.34 -12.19
CA TYR A 350 -0.01 -24.33 -11.30
C TYR A 350 1.46 -24.57 -10.96
N PHE A 351 1.87 -25.83 -10.79
CA PHE A 351 3.28 -26.17 -10.55
C PHE A 351 4.12 -26.19 -11.84
N ILE A 352 3.61 -26.75 -12.94
CA ILE A 352 4.37 -26.87 -14.21
C ILE A 352 4.65 -25.49 -14.83
N ASN A 353 3.68 -24.60 -14.81
CA ASN A 353 3.83 -23.28 -15.43
C ASN A 353 4.62 -22.28 -14.58
N PHE A 354 4.93 -22.60 -13.31
CA PHE A 354 5.48 -21.64 -12.34
C PHE A 354 6.59 -22.18 -11.42
N CYS A 355 7.15 -23.36 -11.72
CA CYS A 355 8.42 -23.82 -11.14
C CYS A 355 9.63 -23.18 -11.82
#